data_AF-A0A3L7U9Y7-F1
#
_entry.id   AF-A0A3L7U9Y7-F1
#
_cell.length_a   1.000
_cell.length_b   1.000
_cell.length_c   1.000
_cell.angle_alpha   90.00
_cell.angle_beta   90.00
_cell.angle_gamma   90.00
#
_symmetry.space_group_name_H-M   'P 1'
#
loop_
_entity.id
_entity.type
_entity.pdbx_description
1 polymer ?
#
loop_
_entity_poly.entity_id
_entity_poly.type
_entity_poly.pdbx_seq_one_letter_code
_entity_poly.pdbx_strand_id
1 'polypeptide(L)'
;MVSCRYCRAPLHAVVVENSSFILPLPPDNDGSVSTPVVPPNVPTIEPRKGRRVAEGRPGEKRSKGTAPAPQSKTSAQPLKAKATAVATNEQSLANVSRPPDFETRARVLSCVVVLLLLAPLAVSGPVPGDPSPLSFTWPMIHSGDEPHNLVLINSVLNDGDFDVKNNYADSHSGGNQGGRKFGGWVLDHHVAWYLQDRYVRWWEIYETDEKLWKRDASEHPIPTRKPNFEKTDLGDQEYSRHSPGFAVVTSPFLVFFRGTSLLESAALLATTLMSIAGFFAYCILVRPYVTNPFQAVLFGAVAYLGSPLWHYGRTLYVEAFAAGLLICAYAAVLRGYRYLTAGLCINAAILIRGEFMLIALPLLAEPLWRRDRVCSLCVGIPAAFAICLKLLWNQRMRHGWTHNAELWEWGYPLEGIFGLLLSWQHGILLFAPVLILSVFCVRRWFREHQRDAILMSAAVVSYGLLMGSSLQWWGGTCYSAKLLIPVLPLMLAPMAMIGSSRLWNSDARVFAAIGLLMVISVEFGAIAAFACEHIHEKHPVQLMW
;
A
#
# COMPACT_ATOMS: atom_id res chain seq x y z
N MET A 1 -13.25 26.66 12.44
CA MET A 1 -14.52 25.92 12.29
C MET A 1 -15.05 26.19 10.89
N VAL A 2 -14.73 25.33 9.93
CA VAL A 2 -15.24 25.41 8.54
C VAL A 2 -16.16 24.21 8.37
N SER A 3 -17.45 24.46 8.19
CA SER A 3 -18.50 23.45 8.06
C SER A 3 -18.45 22.83 6.67
N CYS A 4 -18.05 21.56 6.58
CA CYS A 4 -18.13 20.75 5.36
C CYS A 4 -19.62 20.50 5.01
N ARG A 5 -20.04 20.93 3.82
CA ARG A 5 -21.45 20.88 3.35
C ARG A 5 -21.90 19.53 2.79
N TYR A 6 -21.07 18.49 2.78
CA TYR A 6 -21.39 17.20 2.15
C TYR A 6 -21.67 16.03 3.10
N CYS A 7 -21.65 16.22 4.43
CA CYS A 7 -21.88 15.13 5.41
C CYS A 7 -23.13 15.30 6.30
N ARG A 8 -24.27 15.73 5.74
CA ARG A 8 -25.56 15.64 6.46
C ARG A 8 -26.61 14.93 5.62
N ALA A 9 -26.61 13.61 5.68
CA ALA A 9 -27.84 12.84 5.61
C ALA A 9 -28.25 12.52 7.06
N PRO A 10 -29.45 12.89 7.53
CA PRO A 10 -29.89 12.55 8.87
C PRO A 10 -30.30 11.07 8.93
N LEU A 11 -29.75 10.34 9.91
CA LEU A 11 -30.32 9.10 10.41
C LEU A 11 -31.69 9.42 11.02
N HIS A 12 -32.77 9.15 10.28
CA HIS A 12 -34.11 9.01 10.85
C HIS A 12 -34.44 7.53 11.00
N ALA A 13 -34.76 7.15 12.23
CA ALA A 13 -35.39 5.88 12.56
C ALA A 13 -36.68 5.73 11.74
N VAL A 14 -36.74 4.68 10.93
CA VAL A 14 -37.96 4.28 10.22
C VAL A 14 -38.83 3.49 11.18
N VAL A 15 -39.78 4.16 11.81
CA VAL A 15 -41.03 3.55 12.24
C VAL A 15 -41.89 3.41 10.99
N VAL A 16 -42.29 2.18 10.71
CA VAL A 16 -43.16 1.82 9.59
C VAL A 16 -44.57 2.33 9.87
N GLU A 17 -45.07 3.27 9.08
CA GLU A 17 -46.50 3.47 8.90
C GLU A 17 -46.82 3.93 7.48
N ASN A 18 -47.72 3.18 6.84
CA ASN A 18 -48.23 3.37 5.49
C ASN A 18 -49.04 4.67 5.37
N SER A 19 -48.75 5.49 4.36
CA SER A 19 -49.80 6.19 3.62
C SER A 19 -49.28 6.79 2.31
N SER A 20 -50.00 6.47 1.25
CA SER A 20 -49.87 6.90 -0.13
C SER A 20 -49.96 8.42 -0.28
N PHE A 21 -48.98 9.05 -0.95
CA PHE A 21 -49.17 10.37 -1.54
C PHE A 21 -48.49 10.44 -2.91
N ILE A 22 -49.32 10.56 -3.94
CA ILE A 22 -48.97 10.87 -5.32
C ILE A 22 -48.83 12.40 -5.40
N LEU A 23 -47.71 12.91 -5.92
CA LEU A 23 -47.56 14.30 -6.35
C LEU A 23 -47.16 14.36 -7.83
N PRO A 24 -47.66 15.35 -8.58
CA PRO A 24 -47.66 15.36 -10.04
C PRO A 24 -46.31 15.80 -10.62
N LEU A 25 -45.96 15.23 -11.77
CA LEU A 25 -44.86 15.67 -12.62
C LEU A 25 -45.20 17.05 -13.25
N PRO A 26 -44.22 17.97 -13.38
CA PRO A 26 -44.41 19.17 -14.18
C PRO A 26 -44.38 18.85 -15.68
N PRO A 27 -45.04 19.65 -16.52
CA PRO A 27 -45.26 19.35 -17.92
C PRO A 27 -43.99 19.51 -18.76
N ASP A 28 -43.98 18.74 -19.84
CA ASP A 28 -43.03 18.77 -20.94
C ASP A 28 -42.67 20.20 -21.38
N ASN A 29 -41.38 20.47 -21.48
CA ASN A 29 -40.90 21.66 -22.15
C ASN A 29 -40.21 21.25 -23.45
N ASP A 30 -40.84 21.69 -24.53
CA ASP A 30 -40.50 21.46 -25.92
C ASP A 30 -39.08 21.88 -26.27
N GLY A 31 -38.57 21.23 -27.32
CA GLY A 31 -37.19 21.34 -27.78
C GLY A 31 -36.77 22.75 -28.17
N SER A 32 -35.53 23.08 -27.80
CA SER A 32 -34.68 23.95 -28.60
C SER A 32 -33.23 23.52 -28.44
N VAL A 33 -32.62 23.18 -29.57
CA VAL A 33 -31.20 22.85 -29.70
C VAL A 33 -30.38 24.10 -29.44
N SER A 34 -29.66 24.13 -28.32
CA SER A 34 -28.65 25.16 -28.04
C SER A 34 -27.29 24.71 -28.56
N THR A 35 -26.77 25.44 -29.55
CA THR A 35 -25.40 25.36 -30.06
C THR A 35 -24.37 25.74 -28.98
N PRO A 36 -23.14 25.19 -29.01
CA PRO A 36 -22.12 25.50 -28.02
C PRO A 36 -21.52 26.90 -28.25
N VAL A 37 -21.53 27.71 -27.20
CA VAL A 37 -20.91 29.03 -27.12
C VAL A 37 -19.39 28.87 -27.05
N VAL A 38 -18.70 29.47 -28.03
CA VAL A 38 -17.23 29.60 -28.11
C VAL A 38 -16.75 30.61 -27.06
N PRO A 39 -15.73 30.31 -26.23
CA PRO A 39 -15.17 31.27 -25.29
C PRO A 39 -14.31 32.33 -26.02
N PRO A 40 -14.26 33.58 -25.53
CA PRO A 40 -13.51 34.65 -26.15
C PRO A 40 -11.98 34.53 -25.96
N ASN A 41 -11.29 35.03 -26.98
CA ASN A 41 -9.84 35.09 -27.17
C ASN A 41 -9.01 35.42 -25.92
N VAL A 42 -7.98 34.60 -25.69
CA VAL A 42 -6.85 34.87 -24.79
C VAL A 42 -5.76 35.60 -25.59
N PRO A 43 -5.19 36.71 -25.08
CA PRO A 43 -4.13 37.43 -25.80
C PRO A 43 -2.80 36.68 -25.78
N THR A 44 -2.18 36.62 -26.95
CA THR A 44 -0.86 36.08 -27.25
C THR A 44 0.23 36.90 -26.56
N ILE A 45 1.06 36.25 -25.72
CA ILE A 45 2.26 36.86 -25.12
C ILE A 45 3.42 36.67 -26.10
N GLU A 46 3.96 37.77 -26.63
CA GLU A 46 5.15 37.80 -27.47
C GLU A 46 6.43 37.36 -26.70
N PRO A 47 7.37 36.67 -27.36
CA PRO A 47 8.67 36.37 -26.76
C PRO A 47 9.59 37.60 -26.80
N ARG A 48 9.89 38.14 -25.62
CA ARG A 48 10.91 39.18 -25.43
C ARG A 48 12.29 38.67 -25.83
N LYS A 49 12.80 39.16 -26.96
CA LYS A 49 14.22 39.08 -27.35
C LYS A 49 15.06 40.04 -26.51
N GLY A 50 16.21 39.53 -26.04
CA GLY A 50 17.42 40.34 -25.85
C GLY A 50 17.79 40.70 -24.42
N ARG A 51 18.84 40.05 -23.90
CA ARG A 51 19.92 40.79 -23.24
C ARG A 51 21.25 40.04 -23.35
N ARG A 52 22.17 40.64 -24.11
CA ARG A 52 23.61 40.38 -24.05
C ARG A 52 24.12 40.82 -22.69
N VAL A 53 24.99 40.02 -22.08
CA VAL A 53 26.04 40.52 -21.18
C VAL A 53 27.33 39.85 -21.61
N ALA A 54 28.28 40.70 -21.97
CA ALA A 54 29.66 40.36 -22.29
C ALA A 54 30.54 40.55 -21.04
N GLU A 55 31.78 40.07 -21.17
CA GLU A 55 32.95 40.35 -20.32
C GLU A 55 32.95 39.64 -18.95
N GLY A 56 33.98 38.92 -18.53
CA GLY A 56 35.37 38.84 -18.95
C GLY A 56 36.23 38.80 -17.69
N ARG A 57 37.13 37.82 -17.56
CA ARG A 57 38.55 37.99 -17.16
C ARG A 57 39.22 36.68 -16.71
N PRO A 58 40.57 36.64 -16.78
CA PRO A 58 41.33 35.41 -16.94
C PRO A 58 42.16 35.03 -15.70
N GLY A 59 42.61 33.78 -15.71
CA GLY A 59 43.98 33.42 -15.35
C GLY A 59 44.35 33.42 -13.87
N GLU A 60 44.34 32.23 -13.26
CA GLU A 60 45.08 32.01 -12.02
C GLU A 60 46.13 30.90 -12.25
N LYS A 61 47.39 31.35 -12.32
CA LYS A 61 48.59 30.53 -12.43
C LYS A 61 48.82 29.81 -11.11
N ARG A 62 48.84 28.47 -11.14
CA ARG A 62 49.23 27.64 -10.00
C ARG A 62 50.76 27.60 -9.90
N SER A 63 51.31 28.37 -8.96
CA SER A 63 52.74 28.36 -8.60
C SER A 63 53.10 27.07 -7.87
N LYS A 64 54.13 26.36 -8.36
CA LYS A 64 54.85 25.32 -7.64
C LYS A 64 55.68 25.97 -6.52
N GLY A 65 55.26 25.78 -5.28
CA GLY A 65 56.03 26.12 -4.09
C GLY A 65 56.67 24.86 -3.50
N THR A 66 57.99 24.75 -3.67
CA THR A 66 58.88 23.86 -2.94
C THR A 66 58.95 24.30 -1.47
N ALA A 67 58.73 23.40 -0.52
CA ALA A 67 58.98 23.61 0.90
C ALA A 67 59.96 22.56 1.44
N PRO A 68 60.83 22.94 2.40
CA PRO A 68 62.01 22.17 2.78
C PRO A 68 61.74 21.13 3.87
N ALA A 69 62.62 20.13 3.91
CA ALA A 69 62.68 19.08 4.90
C ALA A 69 62.96 19.62 6.32
N PRO A 70 62.35 19.06 7.37
CA PRO A 70 62.87 19.15 8.72
C PRO A 70 63.64 17.87 9.08
N GLN A 71 64.95 18.01 9.23
CA GLN A 71 65.75 17.12 10.07
C GLN A 71 65.41 17.42 11.54
N SER A 72 64.99 16.43 12.32
CA SER A 72 65.35 16.40 13.73
C SER A 72 65.47 14.97 14.23
N LYS A 73 66.67 14.66 14.72
CA LYS A 73 67.04 13.45 15.41
C LYS A 73 66.34 13.45 16.77
N THR A 74 65.50 12.46 17.03
CA THR A 74 65.08 12.14 18.40
C THR A 74 65.50 10.71 18.73
N SER A 75 66.25 10.65 19.83
CA SER A 75 66.84 9.51 20.50
C SER A 75 65.80 8.41 20.79
N ALA A 76 66.08 7.20 20.32
CA ALA A 76 65.30 6.01 20.63
C ALA A 76 65.70 5.49 22.02
N GLN A 77 64.84 5.73 23.02
CA GLN A 77 64.86 4.98 24.28
C GLN A 77 64.08 3.65 24.10
N PRO A 78 64.53 2.54 24.71
CA PRO A 78 63.88 1.23 24.55
C PRO A 78 62.61 1.12 25.40
N LEU A 79 61.45 1.40 24.79
CA LEU A 79 60.09 1.26 25.34
C LEU A 79 59.57 -0.20 25.41
N LYS A 80 60.44 -1.20 25.59
CA LYS A 80 60.04 -2.63 25.52
C LYS A 80 59.55 -3.25 26.84
N ALA A 81 59.63 -2.57 27.98
CA ALA A 81 59.31 -3.18 29.28
C ALA A 81 57.95 -2.75 29.90
N LYS A 82 57.24 -1.75 29.35
CA LYS A 82 55.91 -1.32 29.85
C LYS A 82 54.71 -1.87 29.06
N ALA A 83 54.94 -2.46 27.89
CA ALA A 83 53.86 -3.01 27.06
C ALA A 83 53.32 -4.36 27.59
N THR A 84 54.11 -5.12 28.34
CA THR A 84 53.74 -6.48 28.78
C THR A 84 52.82 -6.50 29.99
N ALA A 85 52.81 -5.44 30.82
CA ALA A 85 51.95 -5.35 32.00
C ALA A 85 50.56 -4.72 31.71
N VAL A 86 50.39 -4.06 30.56
CA VAL A 86 49.09 -3.53 30.11
C VAL A 86 48.30 -4.60 29.36
N ALA A 87 48.98 -5.48 28.62
CA ALA A 87 48.36 -6.57 27.85
C ALA A 87 47.66 -7.64 28.73
N THR A 88 48.14 -7.88 29.95
CA THR A 88 47.51 -8.84 30.88
C THR A 88 46.27 -8.29 31.57
N ASN A 89 46.10 -6.96 31.64
CA ASN A 89 44.91 -6.34 32.25
C ASN A 89 43.76 -6.15 31.26
N GLU A 90 44.05 -6.01 29.95
CA GLU A 90 43.01 -5.97 28.90
C GLU A 90 42.31 -7.32 28.69
N GLN A 91 43.03 -8.44 28.85
CA GLN A 91 42.42 -9.78 28.74
C GLN A 91 41.48 -10.11 29.92
N SER A 92 41.71 -9.53 31.10
CA SER A 92 40.85 -9.69 32.27
C SER A 92 39.53 -8.93 32.14
N LEU A 93 39.57 -7.72 31.56
CA LEU A 93 38.37 -6.90 31.30
C LEU A 93 37.55 -7.36 30.08
N ALA A 94 38.14 -8.13 29.16
CA ALA A 94 37.44 -8.72 28.02
C ALA A 94 36.46 -9.85 28.40
N ASN A 95 36.59 -10.40 29.62
CA ASN A 95 35.71 -11.43 30.17
C ASN A 95 34.59 -10.89 31.08
N VAL A 96 34.44 -9.56 31.18
CA VAL A 96 33.23 -8.98 31.76
C VAL A 96 32.06 -9.41 30.87
N SER A 97 31.23 -10.29 31.42
CA SER A 97 30.04 -10.92 30.82
C SER A 97 29.37 -9.94 29.85
N ARG A 98 29.56 -10.17 28.54
CA ARG A 98 28.88 -9.36 27.54
C ARG A 98 27.39 -9.39 27.88
N PRO A 99 26.73 -8.24 28.00
CA PRO A 99 25.30 -8.20 28.25
C PRO A 99 24.60 -9.13 27.25
N PRO A 100 23.51 -9.80 27.66
CA PRO A 100 22.82 -10.81 26.87
C PRO A 100 22.72 -10.40 25.40
N ASP A 101 23.20 -11.28 24.55
CA ASP A 101 23.44 -11.06 23.14
C ASP A 101 22.21 -10.44 22.43
N PHE A 102 22.33 -9.18 22.01
CA PHE A 102 21.28 -8.46 21.29
C PHE A 102 20.85 -9.20 20.02
N GLU A 103 21.73 -10.01 19.42
CA GLU A 103 21.36 -10.83 18.27
C GLU A 103 20.39 -11.95 18.65
N THR A 104 20.69 -12.69 19.71
CA THR A 104 19.79 -13.73 20.25
C THR A 104 18.40 -13.15 20.54
N ARG A 105 18.34 -11.99 21.20
CA ARG A 105 17.06 -11.29 21.47
C ARG A 105 16.34 -10.88 20.18
N ALA A 106 17.07 -10.35 19.20
CA ALA A 106 16.52 -9.95 17.91
C ALA A 106 15.94 -11.15 17.13
N ARG A 107 16.60 -12.32 17.18
CA ARG A 107 16.12 -13.56 16.56
C ARG A 107 14.85 -14.06 17.22
N VAL A 108 14.83 -14.14 18.56
CA VAL A 108 13.63 -14.54 19.31
C VAL A 108 12.46 -13.61 18.99
N LEU A 109 12.68 -12.30 19.04
CA LEU A 109 11.62 -11.33 18.71
C LEU A 109 11.15 -11.47 17.26
N SER A 110 12.05 -11.70 16.30
CA SER A 110 11.67 -11.93 14.90
C SER A 110 10.76 -13.15 14.77
N CYS A 111 11.08 -14.26 15.44
CA CYS A 111 10.23 -15.45 15.44
C CYS A 111 8.85 -15.14 16.03
N VAL A 112 8.78 -14.41 17.14
CA VAL A 112 7.51 -13.99 17.74
C VAL A 112 6.69 -13.14 16.77
N VAL A 113 7.30 -12.17 16.10
CA VAL A 113 6.61 -11.31 15.12
C VAL A 113 6.08 -12.13 13.95
N VAL A 114 6.87 -13.08 13.43
CA VAL A 114 6.42 -13.98 12.34
C VAL A 114 5.23 -14.81 12.79
N LEU A 115 5.26 -15.38 13.99
CA LEU A 115 4.13 -16.13 14.54
C LEU A 115 2.89 -15.24 14.71
N LEU A 116 3.06 -13.99 15.17
CA LEU A 116 1.95 -13.04 15.31
C LEU A 116 1.38 -12.59 13.96
N LEU A 117 2.20 -12.42 12.93
CA LEU A 117 1.73 -12.12 11.57
C LEU A 117 0.95 -13.28 10.96
N LEU A 118 1.32 -14.53 11.29
CA LEU A 118 0.60 -15.73 10.85
C LEU A 118 -0.65 -16.02 11.69
N ALA A 119 -0.67 -15.64 12.97
CA ALA A 119 -1.73 -16.02 13.90
C ALA A 119 -3.17 -15.68 13.42
N PRO A 120 -3.44 -14.54 12.75
CA PRO A 120 -4.77 -14.26 12.24
C PRO A 120 -5.25 -15.27 11.18
N LEU A 121 -4.35 -15.93 10.45
CA LEU A 121 -4.73 -16.96 9.49
C LEU A 121 -5.33 -18.21 10.16
N ALA A 122 -5.04 -18.45 11.44
CA ALA A 122 -5.61 -19.55 12.20
C ALA A 122 -7.03 -19.25 12.72
N VAL A 123 -7.51 -18.02 12.51
CA VAL A 123 -8.80 -17.55 13.00
C VAL A 123 -9.60 -16.98 11.84
N SER A 124 -10.72 -17.62 11.55
CA SER A 124 -11.73 -17.10 10.64
C SER A 124 -12.88 -16.54 11.47
N GLY A 125 -13.53 -15.50 10.96
CA GLY A 125 -14.76 -15.01 11.57
C GLY A 125 -15.90 -16.03 11.45
N PRO A 126 -17.11 -15.67 11.91
CA PRO A 126 -18.26 -16.56 11.90
C PRO A 126 -18.49 -17.19 10.52
N VAL A 127 -18.43 -18.52 10.50
CA VAL A 127 -18.78 -19.31 9.33
C VAL A 127 -20.31 -19.35 9.25
N PRO A 128 -20.92 -19.25 8.06
CA PRO A 128 -22.37 -19.43 7.92
C PRO A 128 -22.84 -20.71 8.63
N GLY A 129 -23.74 -20.55 9.62
CA GLY A 129 -24.26 -21.65 10.43
C GLY A 129 -23.51 -21.93 11.75
N ASP A 130 -22.38 -21.28 12.01
CA ASP A 130 -21.66 -21.34 13.28
C ASP A 130 -21.92 -20.06 14.10
N PRO A 131 -22.54 -20.14 15.29
CA PRO A 131 -22.80 -18.98 16.13
C PRO A 131 -21.52 -18.45 16.83
N SER A 132 -20.40 -19.16 16.75
CA SER A 132 -19.17 -18.73 17.39
C SER A 132 -18.58 -17.51 16.68
N PRO A 133 -18.19 -16.46 17.42
CA PRO A 133 -17.60 -15.26 16.83
C PRO A 133 -16.19 -15.49 16.28
N LEU A 134 -15.55 -16.60 16.66
CA LEU A 134 -14.21 -17.00 16.23
C LEU A 134 -14.21 -18.49 15.97
N SER A 135 -13.87 -18.87 14.74
CA SER A 135 -13.76 -20.26 14.32
C SER A 135 -12.31 -20.59 13.98
N PHE A 136 -11.82 -21.73 14.47
CA PHE A 136 -10.49 -22.26 14.12
C PHE A 136 -10.60 -23.10 12.85
N THR A 137 -10.75 -22.42 11.72
CA THR A 137 -10.85 -23.07 10.40
C THR A 137 -9.71 -22.63 9.50
N TRP A 138 -9.67 -23.18 8.30
CA TRP A 138 -8.85 -22.64 7.23
C TRP A 138 -9.15 -21.14 7.01
N PRO A 139 -8.14 -20.32 6.68
CA PRO A 139 -8.33 -18.92 6.36
C PRO A 139 -9.28 -18.79 5.17
N MET A 140 -10.24 -17.87 5.28
CA MET A 140 -11.24 -17.56 4.26
C MET A 140 -11.30 -16.06 4.03
N ILE A 141 -11.76 -15.70 2.83
CA ILE A 141 -12.03 -14.33 2.45
C ILE A 141 -13.28 -13.84 3.16
N HIS A 142 -13.25 -12.57 3.61
CA HIS A 142 -14.27 -12.05 4.50
C HIS A 142 -15.29 -11.16 3.82
N SER A 143 -14.85 -10.12 3.12
CA SER A 143 -15.75 -9.14 2.48
C SER A 143 -15.04 -8.20 1.49
N GLY A 144 -15.76 -7.19 1.01
CA GLY A 144 -15.22 -6.10 0.21
C GLY A 144 -14.68 -6.56 -1.14
N ASP A 145 -13.47 -6.12 -1.50
CA ASP A 145 -12.88 -6.40 -2.82
C ASP A 145 -12.24 -7.79 -2.93
N GLU A 146 -12.03 -8.47 -1.81
CA GLU A 146 -11.33 -9.74 -1.72
C GLU A 146 -11.91 -10.86 -2.61
N PRO A 147 -13.24 -11.15 -2.63
CA PRO A 147 -13.79 -12.21 -3.48
C PRO A 147 -13.51 -11.96 -4.96
N HIS A 148 -13.49 -10.71 -5.40
CA HIS A 148 -13.23 -10.35 -6.80
C HIS A 148 -11.76 -10.55 -7.19
N ASN A 149 -10.82 -10.39 -6.25
CA ASN A 149 -9.42 -10.76 -6.47
C ASN A 149 -9.25 -12.27 -6.62
N LEU A 150 -10.01 -13.07 -5.86
CA LEU A 150 -9.99 -14.53 -5.99
C LEU A 150 -10.64 -15.01 -7.29
N VAL A 151 -11.73 -14.37 -7.73
CA VAL A 151 -12.34 -14.61 -9.04
C VAL A 151 -11.30 -14.40 -10.15
N LEU A 152 -10.53 -13.31 -10.10
CA LEU A 152 -9.50 -13.01 -11.09
C LEU A 152 -8.31 -13.99 -11.04
N ILE A 153 -7.91 -14.43 -9.83
CA ILE A 153 -6.90 -15.50 -9.67
C ILE A 153 -7.39 -16.79 -10.31
N ASN A 154 -8.65 -17.16 -10.08
CA ASN A 154 -9.23 -18.35 -10.68
C ASN A 154 -9.34 -18.26 -12.20
N SER A 155 -9.75 -17.12 -12.77
CA SER A 155 -9.75 -16.91 -14.23
C SER A 155 -8.37 -17.15 -14.84
N VAL A 156 -7.31 -16.58 -14.24
CA VAL A 156 -5.93 -16.81 -14.71
C VAL A 156 -5.49 -18.27 -14.55
N LEU A 157 -5.78 -18.89 -13.41
CA LEU A 157 -5.33 -20.26 -13.11
C LEU A 157 -6.10 -21.32 -13.90
N ASN A 158 -7.43 -21.22 -13.95
CA ASN A 158 -8.33 -22.21 -14.51
C ASN A 158 -8.50 -22.03 -16.03
N ASP A 159 -8.67 -20.79 -16.46
CA ASP A 159 -9.09 -20.49 -17.83
C ASP A 159 -7.92 -19.94 -18.67
N GLY A 160 -6.91 -19.36 -18.01
CA GLY A 160 -5.75 -18.77 -18.69
C GLY A 160 -6.08 -17.46 -19.40
N ASP A 161 -7.17 -16.80 -19.00
CA ASP A 161 -7.62 -15.52 -19.54
C ASP A 161 -7.88 -14.50 -18.42
N PHE A 162 -8.62 -13.43 -18.74
CA PHE A 162 -9.05 -12.41 -17.79
C PHE A 162 -10.57 -12.15 -17.87
N ASP A 163 -11.30 -13.00 -18.60
CA ASP A 163 -12.75 -12.88 -18.76
C ASP A 163 -13.40 -13.56 -17.55
N VAL A 164 -13.90 -12.78 -16.61
CA VAL A 164 -14.34 -13.27 -15.29
C VAL A 164 -15.81 -13.71 -15.29
N LYS A 165 -16.48 -13.66 -16.44
CA LYS A 165 -17.92 -13.92 -16.56
C LYS A 165 -18.31 -15.33 -16.11
N ASN A 166 -17.63 -16.35 -16.61
CA ASN A 166 -17.86 -17.74 -16.23
C ASN A 166 -17.52 -17.98 -14.75
N ASN A 167 -16.49 -17.32 -14.22
CA ASN A 167 -16.11 -17.44 -12.81
C ASN A 167 -17.16 -16.84 -11.87
N TYR A 168 -17.74 -15.69 -12.22
CA TYR A 168 -18.87 -15.14 -11.45
C TYR A 168 -20.10 -16.04 -11.53
N ALA A 169 -20.44 -16.54 -12.72
CA ALA A 169 -21.56 -17.47 -12.90
C ALA A 169 -21.37 -18.75 -12.07
N ASP A 170 -20.16 -19.31 -12.02
CA ASP A 170 -19.83 -20.46 -11.17
C ASP A 170 -19.91 -20.11 -9.68
N SER A 171 -19.49 -18.90 -9.27
CA SER A 171 -19.69 -18.44 -7.88
C SER A 171 -21.19 -18.36 -7.53
N HIS A 172 -22.03 -17.82 -8.41
CA HIS A 172 -23.48 -17.74 -8.18
C HIS A 172 -24.14 -19.11 -8.15
N SER A 173 -23.64 -20.10 -8.89
CA SER A 173 -24.15 -21.48 -8.88
C SER A 173 -23.64 -22.34 -7.71
N GLY A 174 -22.98 -21.74 -6.71
CA GLY A 174 -22.48 -22.44 -5.52
C GLY A 174 -21.00 -22.80 -5.56
N GLY A 175 -20.29 -22.48 -6.64
CA GLY A 175 -18.85 -22.67 -6.79
C GLY A 175 -18.02 -21.76 -5.89
N ASN A 176 -16.73 -22.08 -5.76
CA ASN A 176 -15.81 -21.39 -4.84
C ASN A 176 -14.90 -20.36 -5.54
N GLN A 177 -15.27 -19.87 -6.73
CA GLN A 177 -14.44 -18.92 -7.50
C GLN A 177 -14.24 -17.59 -6.76
N GLY A 178 -15.28 -17.10 -6.07
CA GLY A 178 -15.22 -15.93 -5.18
C GLY A 178 -14.85 -16.25 -3.74
N GLY A 179 -14.49 -17.50 -3.44
CA GLY A 179 -14.23 -17.98 -2.08
C GLY A 179 -15.42 -18.71 -1.50
N ARG A 180 -15.17 -19.56 -0.49
CA ARG A 180 -16.20 -20.49 0.03
C ARG A 180 -17.43 -19.78 0.59
N LYS A 181 -17.23 -18.63 1.23
CA LYS A 181 -18.31 -17.81 1.81
C LYS A 181 -19.25 -17.23 0.75
N PHE A 182 -18.79 -17.06 -0.49
CA PHE A 182 -19.52 -16.36 -1.56
C PHE A 182 -20.14 -17.31 -2.59
N GLY A 183 -19.96 -18.63 -2.44
CA GLY A 183 -20.61 -19.62 -3.29
C GLY A 183 -22.13 -19.66 -3.05
N GLY A 184 -22.92 -19.38 -4.09
CA GLY A 184 -24.38 -19.33 -4.04
C GLY A 184 -24.95 -18.01 -3.53
N TRP A 185 -24.08 -17.07 -3.13
CA TRP A 185 -24.48 -15.76 -2.63
C TRP A 185 -24.59 -14.73 -3.75
N VAL A 186 -25.40 -13.69 -3.51
CA VAL A 186 -25.43 -12.52 -4.39
C VAL A 186 -24.08 -11.82 -4.27
N LEU A 187 -23.34 -11.81 -5.37
CA LEU A 187 -22.04 -11.15 -5.51
C LEU A 187 -22.10 -10.29 -6.76
N ASP A 188 -22.08 -8.97 -6.62
CA ASP A 188 -22.03 -8.06 -7.75
C ASP A 188 -20.73 -8.26 -8.54
N HIS A 189 -20.75 -7.99 -9.85
CA HIS A 189 -19.53 -8.16 -10.62
C HIS A 189 -18.73 -6.86 -10.58
N HIS A 190 -17.53 -6.89 -10.02
CA HIS A 190 -16.58 -5.79 -10.08
C HIS A 190 -15.96 -5.71 -11.50
N VAL A 191 -16.78 -5.39 -12.49
CA VAL A 191 -16.42 -5.30 -13.92
C VAL A 191 -16.86 -3.95 -14.49
N ALA A 192 -16.23 -3.55 -15.59
CA ALA A 192 -16.57 -2.33 -16.30
C ALA A 192 -16.31 -2.48 -17.80
N TRP A 193 -17.09 -1.74 -18.60
CA TRP A 193 -16.97 -1.70 -20.05
C TRP A 193 -16.67 -0.29 -20.53
N TYR A 194 -16.15 -0.20 -21.75
CA TYR A 194 -16.08 1.04 -22.52
C TYR A 194 -17.04 0.94 -23.70
N LEU A 195 -18.17 1.64 -23.61
CA LEU A 195 -19.19 1.71 -24.66
C LEU A 195 -19.07 3.05 -25.36
N GLN A 196 -18.63 3.08 -26.63
CA GLN A 196 -18.40 4.32 -27.36
C GLN A 196 -17.52 5.32 -26.56
N ASP A 197 -16.39 4.83 -26.03
CA ASP A 197 -15.45 5.56 -25.15
C ASP A 197 -16.01 6.03 -23.80
N ARG A 198 -17.27 5.71 -23.47
CA ARG A 198 -17.83 5.93 -22.15
C ARG A 198 -17.52 4.75 -21.23
N TYR A 199 -16.91 5.03 -20.08
CA TYR A 199 -16.76 4.07 -19.00
C TYR A 199 -18.12 3.77 -18.34
N VAL A 200 -18.54 2.51 -18.34
CA VAL A 200 -19.81 2.06 -17.77
C VAL A 200 -19.54 0.96 -16.76
N ARG A 201 -19.97 1.18 -15.52
CA ARG A 201 -19.77 0.24 -14.40
C ARG A 201 -20.90 -0.78 -14.35
N TRP A 202 -20.62 -1.97 -13.82
CA TRP A 202 -21.62 -3.05 -13.71
C TRP A 202 -22.94 -2.61 -13.07
N TRP A 203 -22.89 -1.88 -11.96
CA TRP A 203 -24.08 -1.39 -11.26
C TRP A 203 -24.85 -0.28 -11.98
N GLU A 204 -24.30 0.30 -13.05
CA GLU A 204 -25.07 1.22 -13.90
C GLU A 204 -26.08 0.43 -14.75
N ILE A 205 -25.78 -0.83 -15.04
CA ILE A 205 -26.54 -1.70 -15.96
C ILE A 205 -27.41 -2.70 -15.19
N TYR A 206 -26.89 -3.24 -14.09
CA TYR A 206 -27.55 -4.26 -13.29
C TYR A 206 -28.05 -3.68 -11.96
N GLU A 207 -29.04 -4.35 -11.37
CA GLU A 207 -29.57 -4.00 -10.06
C GLU A 207 -28.55 -4.32 -8.95
N THR A 208 -28.37 -3.39 -8.02
CA THR A 208 -27.51 -3.58 -6.84
C THR A 208 -28.27 -4.09 -5.62
N ASP A 209 -29.60 -3.96 -5.62
CA ASP A 209 -30.43 -4.54 -4.57
C ASP A 209 -30.57 -6.04 -4.82
N GLU A 210 -29.99 -6.85 -3.92
CA GLU A 210 -30.04 -8.31 -3.95
C GLU A 210 -31.46 -8.87 -4.06
N LYS A 211 -32.47 -8.15 -3.57
CA LYS A 211 -33.89 -8.58 -3.60
C LYS A 211 -34.49 -8.49 -5.00
N LEU A 212 -33.89 -7.70 -5.87
CA LEU A 212 -34.33 -7.52 -7.25
C LEU A 212 -33.66 -8.53 -8.19
N TRP A 213 -32.68 -9.30 -7.71
CA TRP A 213 -32.06 -10.34 -8.50
C TRP A 213 -33.03 -11.50 -8.71
N LYS A 214 -33.01 -12.06 -9.91
CA LYS A 214 -33.80 -13.25 -10.24
C LYS A 214 -33.12 -14.46 -9.62
N ARG A 215 -33.87 -15.54 -9.46
CA ARG A 215 -33.32 -16.84 -9.11
C ARG A 215 -33.58 -17.84 -10.22
N ASP A 216 -32.61 -18.74 -10.45
CA ASP A 216 -32.79 -19.86 -11.37
C ASP A 216 -33.65 -20.96 -10.74
N ALA A 217 -33.84 -22.08 -11.46
CA ALA A 217 -34.63 -23.21 -10.96
C ALA A 217 -34.02 -23.91 -9.72
N SER A 218 -32.74 -23.66 -9.44
CA SER A 218 -31.98 -24.16 -8.29
C SER A 218 -31.85 -23.10 -7.20
N GLU A 219 -32.60 -22.01 -7.27
CA GLU A 219 -32.56 -20.85 -6.37
C GLU A 219 -31.24 -20.06 -6.40
N HIS A 220 -30.38 -20.23 -7.41
CA HIS A 220 -29.15 -19.46 -7.53
C HIS A 220 -29.43 -18.04 -8.04
N PRO A 221 -28.72 -17.02 -7.52
CA PRO A 221 -28.91 -15.64 -7.92
C PRO A 221 -28.48 -15.42 -9.38
N ILE A 222 -29.30 -14.68 -10.13
CA ILE A 222 -29.01 -14.21 -11.48
C ILE A 222 -29.10 -12.69 -11.49
N PRO A 223 -28.02 -11.99 -11.88
CA PRO A 223 -28.03 -10.54 -12.09
C PRO A 223 -29.23 -10.06 -12.91
N THR A 224 -29.99 -9.14 -12.34
CA THR A 224 -31.13 -8.53 -13.06
C THR A 224 -30.70 -7.22 -13.69
N ARG A 225 -30.93 -7.08 -15.00
CA ARG A 225 -30.65 -5.84 -15.73
C ARG A 225 -31.73 -4.80 -15.43
N LYS A 226 -31.30 -3.54 -15.33
CA LYS A 226 -32.19 -2.39 -15.25
C LYS A 226 -32.98 -2.25 -16.57
N PRO A 227 -34.25 -1.81 -16.53
CA PRO A 227 -35.12 -1.76 -17.71
C PRO A 227 -34.59 -0.90 -18.87
N ASN A 228 -33.74 0.08 -18.58
CA ASN A 228 -33.27 1.07 -19.55
C ASN A 228 -32.04 0.62 -20.36
N PHE A 229 -31.55 -0.60 -20.17
CA PHE A 229 -30.37 -1.12 -20.87
C PHE A 229 -30.73 -2.29 -21.77
N GLU A 230 -30.67 -2.07 -23.10
CA GLU A 230 -30.89 -3.12 -24.09
C GLU A 230 -29.73 -4.13 -24.14
N LYS A 231 -30.02 -5.35 -24.63
CA LYS A 231 -29.05 -6.46 -24.59
C LYS A 231 -27.86 -6.27 -25.54
N THR A 232 -28.08 -5.57 -26.64
CA THR A 232 -27.17 -5.46 -27.78
C THR A 232 -25.91 -4.65 -27.53
N ASP A 233 -25.87 -3.88 -26.44
CA ASP A 233 -24.84 -2.85 -26.28
C ASP A 233 -23.62 -3.34 -25.50
N LEU A 234 -23.70 -4.53 -24.90
CA LEU A 234 -22.62 -5.09 -24.08
C LEU A 234 -21.94 -6.21 -24.84
N GLY A 235 -20.61 -6.10 -24.99
CA GLY A 235 -19.80 -7.22 -25.47
C GLY A 235 -19.98 -8.45 -24.59
N ASP A 236 -19.66 -9.63 -25.15
CA ASP A 236 -19.86 -10.90 -24.44
C ASP A 236 -18.93 -11.11 -23.24
N GLN A 237 -17.83 -10.34 -23.17
CA GLN A 237 -16.74 -10.50 -22.20
C GLN A 237 -16.92 -9.57 -21.00
N GLU A 238 -16.55 -10.04 -19.82
CA GLU A 238 -16.54 -9.25 -18.60
C GLU A 238 -15.12 -9.16 -18.04
N TYR A 239 -14.54 -7.97 -18.08
CA TYR A 239 -13.20 -7.73 -17.53
C TYR A 239 -13.28 -7.04 -16.19
N SER A 240 -12.52 -7.54 -15.22
CA SER A 240 -12.46 -6.96 -13.87
C SER A 240 -12.03 -5.48 -13.91
N ARG A 241 -12.62 -4.67 -13.04
CA ARG A 241 -12.15 -3.31 -12.75
C ARG A 241 -10.87 -3.31 -11.90
N HIS A 242 -10.57 -4.44 -11.27
CA HIS A 242 -9.31 -4.64 -10.56
C HIS A 242 -8.18 -4.93 -11.54
N SER A 243 -6.96 -4.54 -11.18
CA SER A 243 -5.80 -4.77 -12.05
C SER A 243 -5.48 -6.27 -12.14
N PRO A 244 -5.33 -6.85 -13.35
CA PRO A 244 -4.95 -8.26 -13.52
C PRO A 244 -3.56 -8.58 -12.99
N GLY A 245 -2.72 -7.56 -12.77
CA GLY A 245 -1.36 -7.76 -12.30
C GLY A 245 -1.27 -8.47 -10.95
N PHE A 246 -2.24 -8.32 -10.05
CA PHE A 246 -2.25 -9.09 -8.80
C PHE A 246 -2.41 -10.58 -9.03
N ALA A 247 -3.40 -10.98 -9.83
CA ALA A 247 -3.60 -12.38 -10.20
C ALA A 247 -2.38 -12.94 -10.95
N VAL A 248 -1.83 -12.20 -11.92
CA VAL A 248 -0.65 -12.64 -12.69
C VAL A 248 0.59 -12.83 -11.81
N VAL A 249 0.83 -11.92 -10.86
CA VAL A 249 1.99 -11.99 -9.96
C VAL A 249 1.85 -13.12 -8.94
N THR A 250 0.63 -13.39 -8.45
CA THR A 250 0.40 -14.40 -7.41
C THR A 250 0.17 -15.81 -7.96
N SER A 251 -0.45 -15.95 -9.13
CA SER A 251 -0.82 -17.25 -9.74
C SER A 251 0.33 -18.26 -9.87
N PRO A 252 1.57 -17.89 -10.22
CA PRO A 252 2.68 -18.85 -10.28
C PRO A 252 2.93 -19.60 -8.96
N PHE A 253 2.65 -18.95 -7.82
CA PHE A 253 2.80 -19.56 -6.50
C PHE A 253 1.58 -20.40 -6.10
N LEU A 254 0.43 -20.16 -6.76
CA LEU A 254 -0.86 -20.77 -6.43
C LEU A 254 -1.26 -21.91 -7.38
N VAL A 255 -0.50 -22.14 -8.45
CA VAL A 255 -0.80 -23.19 -9.46
C VAL A 255 -0.96 -24.58 -8.86
N PHE A 256 -0.24 -24.89 -7.76
CA PHE A 256 -0.32 -26.18 -7.06
C PHE A 256 -1.62 -26.39 -6.29
N PHE A 257 -2.40 -25.33 -6.09
CA PHE A 257 -3.70 -25.35 -5.40
C PHE A 257 -4.87 -25.16 -6.36
N ARG A 258 -4.62 -25.07 -7.68
CA ARG A 258 -5.63 -24.90 -8.73
C ARG A 258 -6.72 -25.96 -8.61
N GLY A 259 -7.98 -25.53 -8.65
CA GLY A 259 -9.16 -26.41 -8.56
C GLY A 259 -9.37 -27.08 -7.20
N THR A 260 -8.58 -26.73 -6.17
CA THR A 260 -8.75 -27.26 -4.82
C THR A 260 -9.48 -26.27 -3.92
N SER A 261 -10.09 -26.77 -2.84
CA SER A 261 -10.69 -25.93 -1.79
C SER A 261 -9.65 -25.13 -0.97
N LEU A 262 -8.35 -25.44 -1.12
CA LEU A 262 -7.26 -24.76 -0.42
C LEU A 262 -6.73 -23.52 -1.16
N LEU A 263 -7.16 -23.27 -2.41
CA LEU A 263 -6.68 -22.14 -3.22
C LEU A 263 -6.87 -20.80 -2.51
N GLU A 264 -8.06 -20.58 -1.94
CA GLU A 264 -8.41 -19.40 -1.15
C GLU A 264 -7.43 -19.19 0.01
N SER A 265 -7.22 -20.22 0.82
CA SER A 265 -6.32 -20.17 1.98
C SER A 265 -4.86 -19.98 1.57
N ALA A 266 -4.44 -20.59 0.46
CA ALA A 266 -3.09 -20.42 -0.10
C ALA A 266 -2.88 -18.98 -0.61
N ALA A 267 -3.89 -18.36 -1.21
CA ALA A 267 -3.83 -16.96 -1.65
C ALA A 267 -3.68 -15.99 -0.46
N LEU A 268 -4.44 -16.20 0.61
CA LEU A 268 -4.30 -15.42 1.85
C LEU A 268 -2.93 -15.62 2.50
N LEU A 269 -2.44 -16.88 2.55
CA LEU A 269 -1.09 -17.18 3.02
C LEU A 269 -0.02 -16.47 2.18
N ALA A 270 -0.18 -16.39 0.86
CA ALA A 270 0.76 -15.68 0.00
C ALA A 270 0.86 -14.18 0.35
N THR A 271 -0.26 -13.51 0.64
CA THR A 271 -0.25 -12.12 1.12
C THR A 271 0.43 -11.98 2.48
N THR A 272 0.21 -12.93 3.39
CA THR A 272 0.87 -12.92 4.71
C THR A 272 2.37 -13.16 4.60
N LEU A 273 2.79 -14.10 3.75
CA LEU A 273 4.21 -14.34 3.47
C LEU A 273 4.89 -13.13 2.83
N MET A 274 4.22 -12.43 1.91
CA MET A 274 4.73 -11.18 1.36
C MET A 274 4.84 -10.08 2.44
N SER A 275 3.91 -10.03 3.38
CA SER A 275 3.98 -9.12 4.53
C SER A 275 5.17 -9.45 5.45
N ILE A 276 5.42 -10.73 5.71
CA ILE A 276 6.60 -11.20 6.47
C ILE A 276 7.91 -10.84 5.75
N ALA A 277 7.97 -11.04 4.42
CA ALA A 277 9.12 -10.63 3.62
C ALA A 277 9.34 -9.10 3.70
N GLY A 278 8.25 -8.33 3.61
CA GLY A 278 8.25 -6.89 3.84
C GLY A 278 8.79 -6.51 5.22
N PHE A 279 8.39 -7.21 6.29
CA PHE A 279 8.89 -6.98 7.65
C PHE A 279 10.41 -7.17 7.75
N PHE A 280 10.95 -8.26 7.18
CA PHE A 280 12.41 -8.45 7.18
C PHE A 280 13.13 -7.42 6.32
N ALA A 281 12.59 -7.09 5.14
CA ALA A 281 13.13 -6.03 4.29
C ALA A 281 13.10 -4.67 5.00
N TYR A 282 12.08 -4.39 5.80
CA TYR A 282 11.98 -3.19 6.62
C TYR A 282 13.06 -3.18 7.71
N CYS A 283 13.28 -4.29 8.41
CA CYS A 283 14.35 -4.41 9.40
C CYS A 283 15.73 -4.12 8.79
N ILE A 284 15.99 -4.62 7.57
CA ILE A 284 17.21 -4.31 6.81
C ILE A 284 17.27 -2.83 6.45
N LEU A 285 16.16 -2.28 5.96
CA LEU A 285 16.04 -0.88 5.56
C LEU A 285 16.35 0.08 6.72
N VAL A 286 15.82 -0.16 7.92
CA VAL A 286 16.00 0.74 9.07
C VAL A 286 17.26 0.44 9.89
N ARG A 287 18.01 -0.63 9.57
CA ARG A 287 19.19 -1.05 10.34
C ARG A 287 20.23 0.07 10.59
N PRO A 288 20.52 0.98 9.64
CA PRO A 288 21.47 2.08 9.87
C PRO A 288 20.97 3.19 10.80
N TYR A 289 19.68 3.23 11.12
CA TYR A 289 19.07 4.26 11.96
C TYR A 289 19.05 3.89 13.45
N VAL A 290 19.40 2.64 13.77
CA VAL A 290 19.32 2.06 15.11
C VAL A 290 20.70 1.64 15.61
N THR A 291 20.84 1.56 16.93
CA THR A 291 22.11 1.23 17.59
C THR A 291 22.41 -0.26 17.62
N ASN A 292 21.38 -1.12 17.62
CA ASN A 292 21.54 -2.57 17.72
C ASN A 292 20.48 -3.31 16.89
N PRO A 293 20.70 -4.61 16.57
CA PRO A 293 19.77 -5.39 15.75
C PRO A 293 18.37 -5.54 16.39
N PHE A 294 18.30 -5.64 17.73
CA PHE A 294 17.04 -5.77 18.43
C PHE A 294 16.11 -4.57 18.19
N GLN A 295 16.65 -3.34 18.18
CA GLN A 295 15.89 -2.13 17.87
C GLN A 295 15.31 -2.17 16.44
N ALA A 296 16.05 -2.68 15.44
CA ALA A 296 15.51 -2.80 14.08
C ALA A 296 14.30 -3.73 14.05
N VAL A 297 14.39 -4.88 14.73
CA VAL A 297 13.29 -5.84 14.85
C VAL A 297 12.12 -5.25 15.64
N LEU A 298 12.38 -4.55 16.75
CA LEU A 298 11.34 -3.89 17.55
C LEU A 298 10.57 -2.86 16.73
N PHE A 299 11.25 -1.96 16.01
CA PHE A 299 10.57 -0.96 15.18
C PHE A 299 9.90 -1.59 13.96
N GLY A 300 10.43 -2.70 13.42
CA GLY A 300 9.73 -3.50 12.42
C GLY A 300 8.45 -4.14 12.95
N ALA A 301 8.50 -4.69 14.17
CA ALA A 301 7.36 -5.28 14.84
C ALA A 301 6.26 -4.24 15.02
N VAL A 302 6.62 -3.07 15.55
CA VAL A 302 5.68 -1.96 15.74
C VAL A 302 5.16 -1.42 14.40
N ALA A 303 5.98 -1.38 13.34
CA ALA A 303 5.50 -0.91 12.04
C ALA A 303 4.47 -1.85 11.40
N TYR A 304 4.66 -3.16 11.53
CA TYR A 304 3.78 -4.17 10.91
C TYR A 304 2.60 -4.57 11.81
N LEU A 305 2.82 -4.78 13.10
CA LEU A 305 1.79 -5.15 14.08
C LEU A 305 1.07 -3.92 14.64
N GLY A 306 1.73 -2.76 14.69
CA GLY A 306 1.17 -1.51 15.22
C GLY A 306 0.51 -0.62 14.16
N SER A 307 0.10 -1.18 13.03
CA SER A 307 -0.54 -0.43 11.96
C SER A 307 -1.51 -1.31 11.18
N PRO A 308 -2.34 -0.74 10.27
CA PRO A 308 -3.25 -1.54 9.46
C PRO A 308 -2.58 -2.59 8.58
N LEU A 309 -1.25 -2.57 8.41
CA LEU A 309 -0.53 -3.62 7.68
C LEU A 309 -0.78 -5.03 8.26
N TRP A 310 -1.01 -5.17 9.57
CA TRP A 310 -1.32 -6.48 10.15
C TRP A 310 -2.65 -7.03 9.63
N HIS A 311 -3.68 -6.18 9.60
CA HIS A 311 -4.99 -6.53 9.03
C HIS A 311 -4.86 -6.86 7.55
N TYR A 312 -4.28 -5.96 6.76
CA TYR A 312 -4.17 -6.19 5.32
C TYR A 312 -3.29 -7.40 4.95
N GLY A 313 -2.33 -7.75 5.81
CA GLY A 313 -1.46 -8.91 5.61
C GLY A 313 -2.19 -10.26 5.63
N ARG A 314 -3.37 -10.35 6.24
CA ARG A 314 -4.19 -11.58 6.29
C ARG A 314 -5.38 -11.59 5.31
N THR A 315 -5.52 -10.55 4.50
CA THR A 315 -6.64 -10.36 3.57
C THR A 315 -6.16 -10.53 2.12
N LEU A 316 -7.08 -10.69 1.18
CA LEU A 316 -6.78 -10.71 -0.25
C LEU A 316 -6.84 -9.31 -0.89
N TYR A 317 -6.71 -8.27 -0.08
CA TYR A 317 -6.43 -6.92 -0.55
C TYR A 317 -4.98 -6.81 -1.04
N VAL A 318 -4.77 -6.00 -2.08
CA VAL A 318 -3.47 -5.93 -2.78
C VAL A 318 -2.45 -5.05 -2.05
N GLU A 319 -2.92 -4.25 -1.08
CA GLU A 319 -2.16 -3.19 -0.42
C GLU A 319 -0.94 -3.71 0.34
N ALA A 320 -1.12 -4.73 1.20
CA ALA A 320 -0.02 -5.30 1.97
C ALA A 320 1.00 -6.04 1.09
N PHE A 321 0.52 -6.70 0.04
CA PHE A 321 1.38 -7.34 -0.95
C PHE A 321 2.25 -6.30 -1.67
N ALA A 322 1.62 -5.22 -2.14
CA ALA A 322 2.32 -4.10 -2.78
C ALA A 322 3.28 -3.37 -1.82
N ALA A 323 2.91 -3.24 -0.53
CA ALA A 323 3.78 -2.71 0.52
C ALA A 323 5.05 -3.58 0.67
N GLY A 324 4.89 -4.90 0.74
CA GLY A 324 6.02 -5.84 0.84
C GLY A 324 6.99 -5.71 -0.32
N LEU A 325 6.48 -5.67 -1.56
CA LEU A 325 7.28 -5.43 -2.76
C LEU A 325 8.00 -4.07 -2.73
N LEU A 326 7.30 -3.02 -2.30
CA LEU A 326 7.88 -1.68 -2.19
C LEU A 326 9.08 -1.66 -1.24
N ILE A 327 8.91 -2.21 -0.04
CA ILE A 327 9.97 -2.21 0.97
C ILE A 327 11.14 -3.07 0.54
N CYS A 328 10.90 -4.22 -0.10
CA CYS A 328 11.94 -5.02 -0.73
C CYS A 328 12.75 -4.20 -1.75
N ALA A 329 12.08 -3.41 -2.60
CA ALA A 329 12.76 -2.57 -3.58
C ALA A 329 13.63 -1.48 -2.93
N TYR A 330 13.08 -0.75 -1.96
CA TYR A 330 13.82 0.31 -1.26
C TYR A 330 14.98 -0.25 -0.43
N ALA A 331 14.80 -1.38 0.25
CA ALA A 331 15.88 -2.06 0.97
C ALA A 331 16.99 -2.51 0.00
N ALA A 332 16.64 -3.08 -1.16
CA ALA A 332 17.59 -3.52 -2.17
C ALA A 332 18.46 -2.36 -2.70
N VAL A 333 17.87 -1.20 -3.01
CA VAL A 333 18.63 -0.02 -3.47
C VAL A 333 19.44 0.62 -2.34
N LEU A 334 18.81 0.89 -1.19
CA LEU A 334 19.42 1.71 -0.14
C LEU A 334 20.44 0.97 0.72
N ARG A 335 20.40 -0.37 0.75
CA ARG A 335 21.29 -1.19 1.58
C ARG A 335 22.18 -2.13 0.79
N GLY A 336 21.67 -2.69 -0.31
CA GLY A 336 22.39 -3.72 -1.08
C GLY A 336 22.97 -3.23 -2.41
N TYR A 337 22.60 -2.03 -2.89
CA TYR A 337 22.84 -1.60 -4.28
C TYR A 337 22.39 -2.63 -5.33
N ARG A 338 21.32 -3.38 -5.03
CA ARG A 338 20.76 -4.44 -5.89
C ARG A 338 19.65 -3.88 -6.77
N TYR A 339 20.01 -3.02 -7.72
CA TYR A 339 19.05 -2.31 -8.56
C TYR A 339 18.17 -3.22 -9.42
N LEU A 340 18.67 -4.39 -9.85
CA LEU A 340 17.84 -5.34 -10.60
C LEU A 340 16.72 -5.94 -9.74
N THR A 341 17.05 -6.36 -8.51
CA THR A 341 16.04 -6.84 -7.55
C THR A 341 15.00 -5.75 -7.29
N ALA A 342 15.44 -4.50 -7.11
CA ALA A 342 14.53 -3.38 -6.93
C ALA A 342 13.64 -3.14 -8.15
N GLY A 343 14.20 -3.20 -9.36
CA GLY A 343 13.46 -3.10 -10.61
C GLY A 343 12.39 -4.19 -10.75
N LEU A 344 12.73 -5.45 -10.42
CA LEU A 344 11.78 -6.56 -10.46
C LEU A 344 10.65 -6.41 -9.43
N CYS A 345 10.97 -6.01 -8.19
CA CYS A 345 9.96 -5.75 -7.17
C CYS A 345 9.03 -4.59 -7.55
N ILE A 346 9.58 -3.49 -8.10
CA ILE A 346 8.79 -2.35 -8.58
C ILE A 346 7.96 -2.71 -9.81
N ASN A 347 8.50 -3.50 -10.75
CA ASN A 347 7.74 -4.01 -11.88
C ASN A 347 6.49 -4.77 -11.41
N ALA A 348 6.66 -5.73 -10.51
CA ALA A 348 5.54 -6.49 -9.95
C ALA A 348 4.54 -5.55 -9.27
N ALA A 349 5.02 -4.56 -8.50
CA ALA A 349 4.15 -3.60 -7.84
C ALA A 349 3.39 -2.68 -8.82
N ILE A 350 4.00 -2.26 -9.94
CA ILE A 350 3.33 -1.49 -11.02
C ILE A 350 2.23 -2.31 -11.68
N LEU A 351 2.49 -3.60 -11.93
CA LEU A 351 1.48 -4.51 -12.48
C LEU A 351 0.27 -4.59 -11.54
N ILE A 352 0.50 -4.79 -10.25
CA ILE A 352 -0.57 -4.79 -9.23
C ILE A 352 -1.29 -3.44 -9.18
N ARG A 353 -0.54 -2.33 -9.07
CA ARG A 353 -1.08 -0.96 -8.96
C ARG A 353 -0.29 0.00 -9.85
N GLY A 354 -0.95 0.58 -10.85
CA GLY A 354 -0.27 1.44 -11.85
C GLY A 354 0.37 2.68 -11.23
N GLU A 355 -0.16 3.13 -10.11
CA GLU A 355 0.24 4.31 -9.34
C GLU A 355 1.65 4.18 -8.76
N PHE A 356 2.15 2.95 -8.62
CA PHE A 356 3.53 2.67 -8.22
C PHE A 356 4.57 3.15 -9.23
N MET A 357 4.16 3.49 -10.46
CA MET A 357 5.03 4.17 -11.41
C MET A 357 5.61 5.46 -10.83
N LEU A 358 4.85 6.22 -10.03
CA LEU A 358 5.35 7.43 -9.37
C LEU A 358 6.38 7.12 -8.29
N ILE A 359 6.24 5.97 -7.62
CA ILE A 359 7.17 5.52 -6.58
C ILE A 359 8.47 4.96 -7.18
N ALA A 360 8.44 4.51 -8.43
CA ALA A 360 9.62 4.09 -9.19
C ALA A 360 10.54 5.28 -9.52
N LEU A 361 10.00 6.49 -9.67
CA LEU A 361 10.75 7.66 -10.13
C LEU A 361 11.93 8.03 -9.21
N PRO A 362 11.78 8.11 -7.87
CA PRO A 362 12.93 8.35 -6.98
C PRO A 362 14.02 7.27 -7.12
N LEU A 363 13.63 6.00 -7.23
CA LEU A 363 14.58 4.88 -7.38
C LEU A 363 15.34 4.93 -8.71
N LEU A 364 14.71 5.42 -9.77
CA LEU A 364 15.33 5.61 -11.08
C LEU A 364 16.17 6.90 -11.15
N ALA A 365 15.71 7.98 -10.50
CA ALA A 365 16.40 9.27 -10.49
C ALA A 365 17.77 9.19 -9.82
N GLU A 366 17.92 8.36 -8.79
CA GLU A 366 19.16 8.24 -8.05
C GLU A 366 20.36 7.73 -8.87
N PRO A 367 20.28 6.57 -9.57
CA PRO A 367 21.38 6.11 -10.41
C PRO A 367 21.58 7.00 -11.64
N LEU A 368 20.51 7.60 -12.18
CA LEU A 368 20.62 8.58 -13.28
C LEU A 368 21.41 9.82 -12.85
N TRP A 369 21.16 10.34 -11.65
CA TRP A 369 21.90 11.47 -11.09
C TRP A 369 23.39 11.16 -10.92
N ARG A 370 23.71 9.92 -10.52
CA ARG A 370 25.09 9.40 -10.43
C ARG A 370 25.70 9.09 -11.79
N ARG A 371 24.92 9.17 -12.88
CA ARG A 371 25.28 8.77 -14.24
C ARG A 371 25.63 7.28 -14.36
N ASP A 372 25.09 6.45 -13.47
CA ASP A 372 25.23 5.00 -13.53
C ASP A 372 24.15 4.40 -14.44
N ARG A 373 24.52 4.18 -15.70
CA ARG A 373 23.61 3.68 -16.73
C ARG A 373 23.15 2.25 -16.45
N VAL A 374 24.02 1.40 -15.91
CA VAL A 374 23.67 -0.01 -15.66
C VAL A 374 22.61 -0.08 -14.58
N CYS A 375 22.83 0.59 -13.45
CA CYS A 375 21.85 0.63 -12.35
C CYS A 375 20.53 1.30 -12.79
N SER A 376 20.61 2.35 -13.62
CA SER A 376 19.42 2.99 -14.19
C SER A 376 18.61 2.04 -15.08
N LEU A 377 19.28 1.24 -15.94
CA LEU A 377 18.63 0.25 -16.78
C LEU A 377 18.03 -0.91 -15.96
N CYS A 378 18.71 -1.34 -14.89
CA CYS A 378 18.21 -2.39 -14.00
C CYS A 378 16.89 -2.03 -13.30
N VAL A 379 16.61 -0.75 -13.06
CA VAL A 379 15.30 -0.29 -12.55
C VAL A 379 14.35 0.06 -13.70
N GLY A 380 14.85 0.78 -14.71
CA GLY A 380 14.07 1.35 -15.80
C GLY A 380 13.48 0.31 -16.74
N ILE A 381 14.22 -0.73 -17.13
CA ILE A 381 13.73 -1.75 -18.06
C ILE A 381 12.56 -2.54 -17.45
N PRO A 382 12.65 -3.08 -16.22
CA PRO A 382 11.50 -3.71 -15.59
C PRO A 382 10.30 -2.76 -15.46
N ALA A 383 10.49 -1.52 -15.02
CA ALA A 383 9.37 -0.57 -14.90
C ALA A 383 8.70 -0.31 -16.26
N ALA A 384 9.49 -0.08 -17.32
CA ALA A 384 8.98 0.10 -18.68
C ALA A 384 8.23 -1.14 -19.18
N PHE A 385 8.74 -2.35 -18.90
CA PHE A 385 8.06 -3.59 -19.24
C PHE A 385 6.68 -3.72 -18.58
N ALA A 386 6.56 -3.36 -17.30
CA ALA A 386 5.26 -3.37 -16.62
C ALA A 386 4.25 -2.39 -17.24
N ILE A 387 4.72 -1.18 -17.60
CA ILE A 387 3.88 -0.17 -18.25
C ILE A 387 3.41 -0.68 -19.62
N CYS A 388 4.33 -1.19 -20.44
CA CYS A 388 3.99 -1.77 -21.74
C CYS A 388 2.96 -2.90 -21.61
N LEU A 389 3.13 -3.79 -20.62
CA LEU A 389 2.20 -4.89 -20.40
C LEU A 389 0.80 -4.39 -19.99
N LYS A 390 0.70 -3.38 -19.11
CA LYS A 390 -0.58 -2.77 -18.75
C LYS A 390 -1.26 -2.09 -19.93
N LEU A 391 -0.50 -1.39 -20.77
CA LEU A 391 -1.02 -0.76 -21.98
C LEU A 391 -1.53 -1.80 -22.98
N LEU A 392 -0.82 -2.91 -23.15
CA LEU A 392 -1.28 -4.04 -23.97
C LEU A 392 -2.56 -4.68 -23.42
N TRP A 393 -2.65 -4.84 -22.11
CA TRP A 393 -3.85 -5.32 -21.43
C TRP A 393 -5.04 -4.38 -21.62
N ASN A 394 -4.84 -3.06 -21.46
CA ASN A 394 -5.86 -2.05 -21.73
C ASN A 394 -6.35 -2.13 -23.19
N GLN A 395 -5.42 -2.21 -24.15
CA GLN A 395 -5.75 -2.35 -25.57
C GLN A 395 -6.53 -3.63 -25.86
N ARG A 396 -6.12 -4.77 -25.26
CA ARG A 396 -6.73 -6.08 -25.53
C ARG A 396 -8.10 -6.27 -24.88
N MET A 397 -8.26 -5.81 -23.64
CA MET A 397 -9.47 -6.02 -22.84
C MET A 397 -10.49 -4.89 -23.01
N ARG A 398 -10.02 -3.66 -23.25
CA ARG A 398 -10.88 -2.46 -23.23
C ARG A 398 -10.85 -1.68 -24.53
N HIS A 399 -10.22 -2.25 -25.56
CA HIS A 399 -10.13 -1.70 -26.91
C HIS A 399 -9.52 -0.29 -26.97
N GLY A 400 -8.70 0.09 -25.98
CA GLY A 400 -8.02 1.40 -25.97
C GLY A 400 -6.83 1.43 -25.03
N TRP A 401 -5.72 2.03 -25.47
CA TRP A 401 -4.47 2.13 -24.70
C TRP A 401 -4.63 2.90 -23.38
N THR A 402 -5.48 3.91 -23.37
CA THR A 402 -5.75 4.79 -22.22
C THR A 402 -6.96 4.37 -21.40
N HIS A 403 -7.66 3.31 -21.81
CA HIS A 403 -8.82 2.77 -21.09
C HIS A 403 -8.33 1.96 -19.89
N ASN A 404 -8.49 2.52 -18.69
CA ASN A 404 -8.02 1.89 -17.46
C ASN A 404 -9.09 0.98 -16.86
N ALA A 405 -8.66 0.04 -16.03
CA ALA A 405 -9.54 -0.85 -15.28
C ALA A 405 -10.45 -0.08 -14.32
N GLU A 406 -9.91 0.98 -13.72
CA GLU A 406 -10.61 1.87 -12.83
C GLU A 406 -10.48 3.31 -13.34
N LEU A 407 -11.61 4.02 -13.38
CA LEU A 407 -11.63 5.41 -13.78
C LEU A 407 -11.05 6.28 -12.66
N TRP A 408 -10.06 7.10 -12.99
CA TRP A 408 -9.53 8.08 -12.06
C TRP A 408 -10.45 9.30 -11.99
N GLU A 409 -11.24 9.38 -10.93
CA GLU A 409 -12.08 10.54 -10.63
C GLU A 409 -11.27 11.55 -9.82
N TRP A 410 -11.14 12.78 -10.32
CA TRP A 410 -10.38 13.83 -9.63
C TRP A 410 -11.20 14.46 -8.49
N GLY A 411 -10.64 14.42 -7.29
CA GLY A 411 -11.13 15.10 -6.10
C GLY A 411 -10.28 16.31 -5.71
N TYR A 412 -10.50 16.83 -4.50
CA TYR A 412 -9.72 17.93 -3.94
C TYR A 412 -8.49 17.40 -3.18
N PRO A 413 -7.25 17.60 -3.67
CA PRO A 413 -6.07 16.94 -3.12
C PRO A 413 -5.84 17.21 -1.64
N LEU A 414 -6.06 18.45 -1.21
CA LEU A 414 -5.86 18.83 0.21
C LEU A 414 -6.89 18.14 1.11
N GLU A 415 -8.15 18.09 0.69
CA GLU A 415 -9.20 17.39 1.43
C GLU A 415 -8.87 15.91 1.54
N GLY A 416 -8.48 15.27 0.44
CA GLY A 416 -8.13 13.85 0.46
C GLY A 416 -6.90 13.54 1.30
N ILE A 417 -5.87 14.39 1.30
CA ILE A 417 -4.70 14.23 2.20
C ILE A 417 -5.09 14.39 3.66
N PHE A 418 -5.87 15.42 4.00
CA PHE A 418 -6.36 15.61 5.37
C PHE A 418 -7.26 14.45 5.80
N GLY A 419 -8.11 13.96 4.90
CA GLY A 419 -8.96 12.80 5.11
C GLY A 419 -8.14 11.54 5.38
N LEU A 420 -7.20 11.21 4.48
CA LEU A 420 -6.31 10.06 4.60
C LEU A 420 -5.43 10.09 5.86
N LEU A 421 -5.09 11.27 6.37
CA LEU A 421 -4.26 11.41 7.56
C LEU A 421 -5.06 11.48 8.86
N LEU A 422 -6.16 12.23 8.89
CA LEU A 422 -6.83 12.68 10.13
C LEU A 422 -8.32 12.34 10.21
N SER A 423 -8.94 11.78 9.16
CA SER A 423 -10.36 11.40 9.22
C SER A 423 -10.61 10.42 10.38
N TRP A 424 -11.73 10.60 11.09
CA TRP A 424 -12.11 9.68 12.16
C TRP A 424 -12.28 8.23 11.68
N GLN A 425 -12.87 8.06 10.50
CA GLN A 425 -13.20 6.74 9.95
C GLN A 425 -12.06 6.12 9.13
N HIS A 426 -11.19 6.95 8.54
CA HIS A 426 -10.19 6.47 7.58
C HIS A 426 -8.77 7.00 7.84
N GLY A 427 -8.56 7.92 8.77
CA GLY A 427 -7.30 8.65 8.91
C GLY A 427 -6.17 7.81 9.52
N ILE A 428 -5.07 7.62 8.80
CA ILE A 428 -4.00 6.70 9.22
C ILE A 428 -3.38 7.04 10.59
N LEU A 429 -3.37 8.31 11.02
CA LEU A 429 -2.83 8.69 12.34
C LEU A 429 -3.68 8.18 13.50
N LEU A 430 -4.98 8.00 13.32
CA LEU A 430 -5.87 7.49 14.36
C LEU A 430 -5.79 5.96 14.46
N PHE A 431 -5.56 5.29 13.33
CA PHE A 431 -5.44 3.84 13.26
C PHE A 431 -4.01 3.33 13.48
N ALA A 432 -2.99 4.17 13.27
CA ALA A 432 -1.59 3.90 13.60
C ALA A 432 -0.96 5.07 14.38
N PRO A 433 -1.35 5.29 15.66
CA PRO A 433 -0.87 6.40 16.47
C PRO A 433 0.66 6.51 16.55
N VAL A 434 1.38 5.39 16.43
CA VAL A 434 2.84 5.36 16.41
C VAL A 434 3.47 6.21 15.29
N LEU A 435 2.74 6.53 14.22
CA LEU A 435 3.19 7.41 13.15
C LEU A 435 3.57 8.82 13.67
N ILE A 436 3.02 9.24 14.82
CA ILE A 436 3.43 10.46 15.53
C ILE A 436 4.94 10.46 15.84
N LEU A 437 5.52 9.31 16.21
CA LEU A 437 6.95 9.19 16.49
C LEU A 437 7.82 9.44 15.25
N SER A 438 7.35 9.02 14.06
CA SER A 438 8.03 9.33 12.80
C SER A 438 8.06 10.82 12.52
N VAL A 439 6.97 11.53 12.79
CA VAL A 439 6.89 12.99 12.61
C VAL A 439 7.94 13.69 13.47
N PHE A 440 8.13 13.28 14.73
CA PHE A 440 9.17 13.86 15.59
C PHE A 440 10.60 13.55 15.12
N CYS A 441 10.81 12.42 14.45
CA CYS A 441 12.13 11.99 13.99
C CYS A 441 12.51 12.56 12.61
N VAL A 442 11.55 13.04 11.81
CA VAL A 442 11.78 13.42 10.40
C VAL A 442 12.89 14.46 10.23
N ARG A 443 12.92 15.51 11.05
CA ARG A 443 13.93 16.56 10.96
C ARG A 443 15.34 16.02 11.18
N ARG A 444 15.50 15.13 12.16
CA ARG A 444 16.78 14.51 12.47
C ARG A 444 17.20 13.55 11.36
N TRP A 445 16.24 12.79 10.82
CA TRP A 445 16.46 11.87 9.72
C TRP A 445 16.96 12.56 8.45
N PHE A 446 16.38 13.71 8.08
CA PHE A 446 16.89 14.51 6.97
C PHE A 446 18.31 15.06 7.18
N ARG A 447 18.72 15.29 8.43
CA ARG A 447 20.08 15.79 8.75
C ARG A 447 21.13 14.69 8.76
N GLU A 448 20.81 13.53 9.31
CA GLU A 448 21.76 12.42 9.51
C GLU A 448 21.77 11.43 8.34
N HIS A 449 20.65 11.31 7.62
CA HIS A 449 20.45 10.33 6.55
C HIS A 449 19.78 10.95 5.32
N GLN A 450 20.28 12.12 4.88
CA GLN A 450 19.66 12.94 3.85
C GLN A 450 19.28 12.18 2.57
N ARG A 451 20.15 11.31 2.05
CA ARG A 451 19.87 10.51 0.84
C ARG A 451 18.63 9.65 1.01
N ASP A 452 18.59 8.85 2.06
CA ASP A 452 17.49 7.91 2.31
C ASP A 452 16.20 8.69 2.58
N ALA A 453 16.29 9.77 3.36
CA ALA A 453 15.19 10.66 3.67
C ALA A 453 14.56 11.27 2.42
N ILE A 454 15.35 11.78 1.49
CA ILE A 454 14.86 12.36 0.23
C ILE A 454 14.15 11.31 -0.61
N LEU A 455 14.76 10.14 -0.84
CA LEU A 455 14.20 9.12 -1.72
C LEU A 455 12.88 8.56 -1.19
N MET A 456 12.85 8.20 0.08
CA MET A 456 11.65 7.64 0.71
C MET A 456 10.55 8.69 0.87
N SER A 457 10.89 9.93 1.24
CA SER A 457 9.89 11.01 1.32
C SER A 457 9.35 11.40 -0.05
N ALA A 458 10.18 11.39 -1.09
CA ALA A 458 9.72 11.67 -2.46
C ALA A 458 8.66 10.65 -2.91
N ALA A 459 8.85 9.37 -2.58
CA ALA A 459 7.86 8.33 -2.86
C ALA A 459 6.57 8.48 -2.06
N VAL A 460 6.68 8.71 -0.74
CA VAL A 460 5.52 8.93 0.14
C VAL A 460 4.71 10.14 -0.32
N VAL A 461 5.38 11.26 -0.62
CA VAL A 461 4.73 12.50 -1.03
C VAL A 461 4.13 12.38 -2.43
N SER A 462 4.84 11.84 -3.42
CA SER A 462 4.29 11.71 -4.78
C SER A 462 3.08 10.79 -4.81
N TYR A 463 3.15 9.66 -4.12
CA TYR A 463 2.05 8.71 -4.03
C TYR A 463 0.89 9.26 -3.19
N GLY A 464 1.18 9.88 -2.03
CA GLY A 464 0.16 10.47 -1.17
C GLY A 464 -0.59 11.63 -1.82
N LEU A 465 0.10 12.48 -2.60
CA LEU A 465 -0.53 13.54 -3.39
C LEU A 465 -1.47 12.96 -4.45
N LEU A 466 -1.06 11.89 -5.15
CA LEU A 466 -1.92 11.21 -6.11
C LEU A 466 -3.12 10.59 -5.40
N MET A 467 -2.93 9.79 -4.34
CA MET A 467 -4.04 9.17 -3.63
C MET A 467 -5.01 10.19 -3.03
N GLY A 468 -4.49 11.29 -2.48
CA GLY A 468 -5.30 12.39 -1.97
C GLY A 468 -6.05 13.16 -3.05
N SER A 469 -5.60 13.13 -4.31
CA SER A 469 -6.32 13.74 -5.44
C SER A 469 -7.43 12.87 -6.01
N SER A 470 -7.64 11.66 -5.50
CA SER A 470 -8.78 10.82 -5.88
C SER A 470 -10.06 11.35 -5.25
N LEU A 471 -11.17 11.36 -6.01
CA LEU A 471 -12.50 11.63 -5.47
C LEU A 471 -12.85 10.63 -4.37
N GLN A 472 -12.45 9.37 -4.54
CA GLN A 472 -12.63 8.28 -3.59
C GLN A 472 -11.42 8.09 -2.68
N TRP A 473 -10.84 9.18 -2.18
CA TRP A 473 -9.65 9.13 -1.32
C TRP A 473 -9.85 8.22 -0.09
N TRP A 474 -11.10 8.03 0.37
CA TRP A 474 -11.39 7.14 1.51
C TRP A 474 -11.21 5.65 1.19
N GLY A 475 -11.11 5.26 -0.09
CA GLY A 475 -10.81 3.89 -0.50
C GLY A 475 -12.00 2.92 -0.47
N GLY A 476 -13.23 3.42 -0.38
CA GLY A 476 -14.45 2.62 -0.29
C GLY A 476 -14.64 1.98 1.09
N THR A 477 -15.42 0.89 1.14
CA THR A 477 -15.71 0.12 2.35
C THR A 477 -14.48 -0.68 2.78
N CYS A 478 -13.62 -0.06 3.58
CA CYS A 478 -12.33 -0.62 3.97
C CYS A 478 -11.94 -0.24 5.40
N TYR A 479 -10.87 -0.87 5.90
CA TYR A 479 -10.28 -0.53 7.18
C TYR A 479 -9.20 0.55 7.01
N SER A 480 -9.34 1.68 7.70
CA SER A 480 -8.38 2.79 7.68
C SER A 480 -8.14 3.40 6.28
N ALA A 481 -7.01 4.11 6.11
CA ALA A 481 -6.60 4.75 4.86
C ALA A 481 -6.00 3.69 3.93
N LYS A 482 -6.82 2.79 3.38
CA LYS A 482 -6.42 1.70 2.46
C LYS A 482 -5.42 2.19 1.41
N LEU A 483 -5.67 3.37 0.84
CA LEU A 483 -4.82 3.95 -0.19
C LEU A 483 -3.41 4.34 0.27
N LEU A 484 -3.13 4.56 1.55
CA LEU A 484 -1.78 4.87 2.06
C LEU A 484 -1.03 3.65 2.59
N ILE A 485 -1.70 2.53 2.80
CA ILE A 485 -1.09 1.29 3.31
C ILE A 485 0.16 0.87 2.51
N PRO A 486 0.18 0.96 1.18
CA PRO A 486 1.34 0.49 0.42
C PRO A 486 2.63 1.29 0.71
N VAL A 487 2.52 2.56 1.11
CA VAL A 487 3.67 3.42 1.47
C VAL A 487 3.86 3.59 2.97
N LEU A 488 2.97 3.03 3.79
CA LEU A 488 2.97 3.19 5.24
C LEU A 488 4.30 2.78 5.91
N PRO A 489 4.97 1.68 5.54
CA PRO A 489 6.25 1.37 6.17
C PRO A 489 7.31 2.43 5.85
N LEU A 490 7.31 3.06 4.66
CA LEU A 490 8.21 4.18 4.38
C LEU A 490 7.91 5.40 5.27
N MET A 491 6.63 5.67 5.57
CA MET A 491 6.20 6.71 6.50
C MET A 491 6.65 6.42 7.95
N LEU A 492 6.76 5.14 8.32
CA LEU A 492 7.16 4.69 9.64
C LEU A 492 8.68 4.59 9.83
N ALA A 493 9.46 4.57 8.76
CA ALA A 493 10.93 4.43 8.83
C ALA A 493 11.66 5.47 9.70
N PRO A 494 11.28 6.77 9.73
CA PRO A 494 11.95 7.76 10.57
C PRO A 494 11.88 7.43 12.06
N MET A 495 10.80 6.75 12.52
CA MET A 495 10.63 6.34 13.91
C MET A 495 11.83 5.54 14.44
N ALA A 496 12.54 4.79 13.59
CA ALA A 496 13.68 3.99 14.01
C ALA A 496 14.80 4.82 14.67
N MET A 497 14.88 6.12 14.38
CA MET A 497 15.82 7.04 15.01
C MET A 497 15.50 7.37 16.47
N ILE A 498 14.29 7.03 16.96
CA ILE A 498 13.90 7.33 18.33
C ILE A 498 14.87 6.68 19.31
N GLY A 499 15.33 5.45 19.04
CA GLY A 499 16.22 4.69 19.93
C GLY A 499 17.61 5.29 20.16
N SER A 500 18.04 6.24 19.32
CA SER A 500 19.28 7.00 19.52
C SER A 500 19.04 8.46 19.92
N SER A 501 17.77 8.85 20.10
CA SER A 501 17.38 10.23 20.39
C SER A 501 17.51 10.56 21.87
N ARG A 502 17.60 11.85 22.18
CA ARG A 502 17.51 12.33 23.57
C ARG A 502 16.18 11.94 24.21
N LEU A 503 15.09 11.82 23.45
CA LEU A 503 13.77 11.43 23.96
C LEU A 503 13.79 10.02 24.54
N TRP A 504 14.51 9.09 23.92
CA TRP A 504 14.63 7.71 24.41
C TRP A 504 15.43 7.59 25.71
N ASN A 505 16.42 8.47 25.88
CA ASN A 505 17.25 8.55 27.10
C ASN A 505 16.80 9.67 28.04
N SER A 506 15.57 10.19 27.87
CA SER A 506 15.06 11.30 28.68
C SER A 506 14.41 10.79 29.97
N ASP A 507 13.55 11.60 30.59
CA ASP A 507 12.76 11.23 31.76
C ASP A 507 11.98 9.92 31.49
N ALA A 508 11.93 9.06 32.51
CA ALA A 508 11.15 7.82 32.50
C ALA A 508 9.70 8.03 32.03
N ARG A 509 9.11 9.21 32.28
CA ARG A 509 7.76 9.58 31.81
C ARG A 509 7.66 9.63 30.28
N VAL A 510 8.65 10.21 29.60
CA VAL A 510 8.65 10.30 28.14
C VAL A 510 8.88 8.92 27.53
N PHE A 511 9.79 8.13 28.11
CA PHE A 511 9.99 6.74 27.71
C PHE A 511 8.70 5.92 27.86
N ALA A 512 8.00 6.06 28.99
CA ALA A 512 6.72 5.40 29.23
C ALA A 512 5.64 5.84 28.23
N ALA A 513 5.57 7.14 27.88
CA ALA A 513 4.63 7.64 26.88
C ALA A 513 4.89 7.06 25.48
N ILE A 514 6.16 6.95 25.07
CA ILE A 514 6.55 6.29 23.81
C ILE A 514 6.13 4.81 23.84
N GLY A 515 6.43 4.10 24.94
CA GLY A 515 6.05 2.69 25.11
C GLY A 515 4.53 2.50 25.04
N LEU A 516 3.76 3.34 25.74
CA LEU A 516 2.29 3.31 25.70
C LEU A 516 1.75 3.53 24.30
N LEU A 517 2.29 4.49 23.55
CA LEU A 517 1.87 4.77 22.18
C LEU A 517 2.10 3.56 21.25
N MET A 518 3.22 2.86 21.42
CA MET A 518 3.51 1.63 20.68
C MET A 518 2.52 0.51 21.03
N VAL A 519 2.24 0.33 22.33
CA VAL A 519 1.28 -0.68 22.81
C VAL A 519 -0.11 -0.42 22.25
N ILE A 520 -0.64 0.80 22.38
CA ILE A 520 -1.96 1.17 21.84
C ILE A 520 -2.03 0.89 20.33
N SER A 521 -0.97 1.22 19.60
CA SER A 521 -0.94 0.99 18.15
C SER A 521 -0.97 -0.50 17.81
N VAL A 522 -0.24 -1.33 18.57
CA VAL A 522 -0.25 -2.81 18.42
C VAL A 522 -1.61 -3.40 18.80
N GLU A 523 -2.26 -2.88 19.84
CA GLU A 523 -3.61 -3.29 20.22
C GLU A 523 -4.62 -2.96 19.10
N PHE A 524 -4.55 -1.78 18.50
CA PHE A 524 -5.41 -1.42 17.36
C PHE A 524 -5.17 -2.32 16.16
N GLY A 525 -3.90 -2.63 15.86
CA GLY A 525 -3.55 -3.59 14.80
C GLY A 525 -4.05 -5.01 15.10
N ALA A 526 -3.96 -5.46 16.35
CA ALA A 526 -4.47 -6.76 16.77
C ALA A 526 -5.99 -6.86 16.63
N ILE A 527 -6.73 -5.86 17.13
CA ILE A 527 -8.19 -5.79 16.99
C ILE A 527 -8.57 -5.88 15.51
N ALA A 528 -7.91 -5.12 14.65
CA ALA A 528 -8.10 -5.16 13.20
C ALA A 528 -7.83 -6.52 12.55
N ALA A 529 -6.73 -7.18 12.95
CA ALA A 529 -6.32 -8.44 12.36
C ALA A 529 -7.22 -9.62 12.80
N PHE A 530 -7.71 -9.61 14.04
CA PHE A 530 -8.52 -10.70 14.59
C PHE A 530 -10.04 -10.49 14.46
N ALA A 531 -10.53 -9.25 14.43
CA ALA A 531 -11.95 -8.93 14.26
C ALA A 531 -12.29 -8.36 12.86
N CYS A 532 -11.56 -8.82 11.84
CA CYS A 532 -11.62 -8.37 10.44
C CYS A 532 -13.05 -8.12 9.94
N GLU A 533 -13.98 -9.04 10.19
CA GLU A 533 -15.35 -8.97 9.69
C GLU A 533 -16.17 -7.79 10.24
N HIS A 534 -15.89 -7.35 11.47
CA HIS A 534 -16.69 -6.34 12.17
C HIS A 534 -16.14 -4.92 11.98
N ILE A 535 -14.96 -4.80 11.37
CA ILE A 535 -14.13 -3.59 11.38
C ILE A 535 -14.23 -2.78 10.10
N HIS A 536 -14.87 -3.32 9.06
CA HIS A 536 -15.11 -2.58 7.82
C HIS A 536 -15.82 -1.25 8.16
N GLU A 537 -15.17 -0.13 7.82
CA GLU A 537 -15.60 1.26 8.10
C GLU A 537 -15.66 1.68 9.58
N LYS A 538 -15.34 0.80 10.53
CA LYS A 538 -15.39 1.10 11.97
C LYS A 538 -14.00 1.35 12.53
N HIS A 539 -13.90 2.36 13.36
CA HIS A 539 -12.69 2.62 14.13
C HIS A 539 -12.54 1.56 15.24
N PRO A 540 -11.33 1.04 15.57
CA PRO A 540 -11.14 0.01 16.60
C PRO A 540 -11.78 0.36 17.95
N VAL A 541 -11.75 1.63 18.32
CA VAL A 541 -12.41 2.15 19.53
C VAL A 541 -13.92 1.86 19.53
N GLN A 542 -14.60 1.90 18.39
CA GLN A 542 -16.05 1.63 18.30
C GLN A 542 -16.40 0.16 18.58
N LEU A 543 -15.44 -0.75 18.59
CA LEU A 543 -15.66 -2.16 18.96
C LEU A 543 -15.34 -2.46 20.43
N MET A 544 -14.73 -1.51 21.14
CA MET A 544 -14.48 -1.64 22.58
C MET A 544 -15.71 -1.31 23.42
N TRP A 545 -16.73 -0.70 22.81
CA TRP A 545 -18.02 -0.34 23.40
C TRP A 545 -19.10 -1.21 22.79
#